data_AF-A0A6V8QSP9-F1
#
_entry.id   AF-A0A6V8QSP9-F1
#
_cell.length_a   1.000
_cell.length_b   1.000
_cell.length_c   1.000
_cell.angle_alpha   90.00
_cell.angle_beta   90.00
_cell.angle_gamma   90.00
#
_symmetry.space_group_name_H-M   'P 1'
#
loop_
_entity.id
_entity.type
_entity.pdbx_description
1 polymer ?
#
loop_
_entity_poly.entity_id
_entity_poly.type
_entity_poly.pdbx_seq_one_letter_code
_entity_poly.pdbx_strand_id
1 'polypeptide(L)' 'MPQNSNQSQQASFSALYLQRTTQELSEDLDKIRNADDFKVESVPFLVHALQQGAQQFSASQQNAVLKTSENRQG' A
#
# COMPACT_ATOMS: atom_id res chain seq x y z
N MET A 1 2.42 15.97 -24.41
CA MET A 1 2.71 15.97 -22.95
C MET A 1 2.41 14.58 -22.40
N PRO A 2 3.39 13.78 -21.96
CA PRO A 2 3.18 12.40 -21.49
C PRO A 2 2.96 12.31 -19.96
N GLN A 3 2.15 13.20 -19.36
CA GLN A 3 1.92 13.20 -17.90
C GLN A 3 0.96 12.10 -17.41
N ASN A 4 0.05 11.59 -18.26
CA ASN A 4 -0.96 10.61 -17.84
C ASN A 4 -0.38 9.23 -17.47
N SER A 5 0.73 8.82 -18.10
CA SER A 5 1.35 7.51 -17.89
C SER A 5 2.02 7.37 -16.53
N ASN A 6 2.58 8.46 -15.98
CA ASN A 6 3.19 8.41 -14.65
C ASN A 6 2.12 8.36 -13.55
N GLN A 7 1.01 9.07 -13.74
CA GLN A 7 -0.11 9.06 -12.80
C GLN A 7 -0.80 7.70 -12.76
N SER A 8 -0.98 7.05 -13.91
CA SER A 8 -1.54 5.70 -13.95
C SER A 8 -0.62 4.67 -13.32
N GLN A 9 0.69 4.76 -13.53
CA GLN A 9 1.68 3.90 -12.86
C GLN A 9 1.67 4.06 -11.34
N GLN A 10 1.64 5.31 -10.86
CA GLN A 10 1.57 5.58 -9.42
C GLN A 10 0.28 5.03 -8.82
N ALA A 11 -0.87 5.20 -9.49
CA ALA A 11 -2.14 4.65 -9.04
C ALA A 11 -2.12 3.11 -8.99
N SER A 12 -1.60 2.45 -10.03
CA SER A 12 -1.44 1.00 -10.06
C SER A 12 -0.51 0.50 -8.94
N PHE A 13 0.60 1.21 -8.70
CA PHE A 13 1.49 0.88 -7.60
C PHE A 13 0.81 1.04 -6.24
N SER A 14 0.12 2.16 -6.00
CA SER A 14 -0.59 2.39 -4.74
C SER A 14 -1.66 1.33 -4.48
N ALA A 15 -2.39 0.91 -5.51
CA ALA A 15 -3.38 -0.16 -5.39
C ALA A 15 -2.74 -1.51 -5.03
N LEU A 16 -1.67 -1.89 -5.74
CA LEU A 16 -0.92 -3.12 -5.46
C LEU A 16 -0.30 -3.11 -4.06
N TYR A 17 0.32 -1.99 -3.67
CA TYR A 17 0.92 -1.80 -2.35
C TYR A 17 -0.13 -1.96 -1.27
N LEU A 18 -1.24 -1.21 -1.36
CA LEU A 18 -2.32 -1.29 -0.37
C LEU A 18 -2.87 -2.70 -0.27
N GLN A 19 -3.15 -3.38 -1.39
CA GLN A 19 -3.63 -4.76 -1.38
C GLN A 19 -2.68 -5.71 -0.64
N ARG A 20 -1.37 -5.63 -0.90
CA ARG A 20 -0.40 -6.50 -0.22
C ARG A 20 -0.29 -6.18 1.26
N THR A 21 -0.13 -4.91 1.59
CA THR A 21 0.06 -4.49 2.98
C THR A 21 -1.20 -4.74 3.81
N THR A 22 -2.41 -4.58 3.25
CA THR A 22 -3.65 -4.93 3.97
C THR A 22 -3.84 -6.44 4.11
N GLN A 23 -3.35 -7.25 3.17
CA GLN A 23 -3.34 -8.71 3.30
C GLN A 23 -2.43 -9.15 4.46
N GLU A 24 -1.20 -8.63 4.53
CA GLU A 24 -0.28 -8.90 5.64
C GLU A 24 -0.86 -8.38 6.97
N LEU A 25 -1.40 -7.16 6.96
CA LEU A 25 -2.05 -6.58 8.12
C LEU A 25 -3.24 -7.42 8.58
N SER A 26 -4.00 -8.05 7.67
CA SER A 26 -5.17 -8.86 8.02
C SER A 26 -4.83 -10.06 8.91
N GLU A 27 -3.62 -10.61 8.78
CA GLU A 27 -3.13 -11.70 9.62
C GLU A 27 -2.80 -11.21 11.05
N ASP A 28 -2.48 -9.93 11.19
CA ASP A 28 -2.17 -9.28 12.46
C ASP A 28 -3.30 -8.40 13.01
N LEU A 29 -4.42 -8.26 12.28
CA LEU A 29 -5.55 -7.40 12.66
C LEU A 29 -6.14 -7.80 14.00
N ASP A 30 -6.20 -9.10 14.30
CA ASP A 30 -6.68 -9.58 15.59
C ASP A 30 -5.77 -9.12 16.74
N LYS A 31 -4.45 -9.04 16.55
CA LYS A 31 -3.53 -8.55 17.58
C LYS A 31 -3.72 -7.05 17.81
N ILE A 32 -3.81 -6.28 16.72
CA ILE A 32 -4.00 -4.83 16.78
C ILE A 32 -5.34 -4.48 17.42
N ARG A 33 -6.43 -5.16 17.02
CA ARG A 33 -7.77 -4.93 17.55
C ARG A 33 -7.88 -5.20 19.05
N ASN A 34 -7.13 -6.20 19.53
CA ASN A 34 -7.14 -6.59 20.94
C ASN A 34 -6.08 -5.88 21.78
N ALA A 35 -5.29 -4.96 21.20
CA ALA A 35 -4.33 -4.16 21.94
C ALA A 35 -5.04 -3.12 22.81
N ASP A 36 -4.58 -2.94 24.05
CA ASP A 36 -5.23 -2.08 25.07
C ASP A 36 -5.35 -0.61 24.65
N ASP A 37 -4.47 -0.16 23.74
CA ASP A 37 -4.38 1.21 23.24
C ASP A 37 -5.07 1.41 21.89
N PHE A 38 -5.54 0.34 21.24
CA PHE A 38 -6.29 0.45 19.99
C PHE A 38 -7.72 0.88 20.24
N LYS A 39 -8.11 2.01 19.65
CA LYS A 39 -9.45 2.60 19.81
C LYS A 39 -10.07 2.87 18.44
N VAL A 40 -11.36 3.21 18.42
CA VAL A 40 -12.06 3.59 17.17
C VAL A 40 -11.36 4.76 16.49
N GLU A 41 -10.81 5.68 17.28
CA GLU A 41 -10.04 6.84 16.83
C GLU A 41 -8.67 6.47 16.23
N SER A 42 -8.18 5.25 16.45
CA SER A 42 -6.92 4.76 15.85
C SER A 42 -7.07 4.37 14.38
N VAL A 43 -8.30 4.12 13.90
CA VAL A 43 -8.56 3.68 12.52
C VAL A 43 -8.13 4.72 11.48
N PRO A 44 -8.50 6.02 11.58
CA PRO A 44 -7.99 7.05 10.66
C PRO A 44 -6.46 7.13 10.63
N PHE A 45 -5.81 6.96 11.78
CA PHE A 45 -4.35 6.96 11.86
C PHE A 45 -3.74 5.77 11.13
N LEU A 46 -4.30 4.57 11.30
CA LEU A 46 -3.88 3.36 10.58
C LEU A 46 -4.05 3.53 9.06
N VAL A 47 -5.19 4.07 8.61
CA VAL A 47 -5.44 4.36 7.20
C VAL A 47 -4.40 5.35 6.65
N HIS A 48 -4.11 6.43 7.38
CA HIS A 48 -3.08 7.39 6.98
C HIS A 48 -1.69 6.76 6.90
N ALA A 49 -1.32 5.91 7.86
CA ALA A 49 -0.03 5.23 7.86
C ALA A 49 0.13 4.32 6.63
N LEU A 50 -0.90 3.55 6.28
CA LEU A 50 -0.92 2.71 5.07
C LEU A 50 -0.78 3.54 3.78
N GLN A 51 -1.49 4.66 3.69
CA GLN A 51 -1.39 5.56 2.53
C GLN A 51 -0.01 6.22 2.43
N GLN A 52 0.56 6.65 3.57
CA GLN A 52 1.89 7.25 3.62
C GLN A 52 3.00 6.25 3.27
N GLY A 53 2.84 4.99 3.67
CA GLY A 53 3.76 3.90 3.29
C GLY A 53 3.92 3.75 1.77
N ALA A 54 2.82 3.89 1.02
CA ALA A 54 2.86 3.86 -0.45
C ALA A 54 3.71 5.00 -1.04
N GLN A 55 3.79 6.16 -0.36
CA GLN A 55 4.54 7.33 -0.83
C GLN A 55 6.04 7.25 -0.49
N GLN A 56 6.47 6.29 0.33
CA GLN A 56 7.89 6.11 0.66
C GLN A 56 8.73 5.57 -0.51
N PHE A 57 8.08 5.06 -1.56
CA PHE A 57 8.75 4.49 -2.73
C PHE A 57 8.94 5.55 -3.81
N SER A 58 10.19 5.69 -4.26
CA SER A 58 10.51 6.49 -5.45
C SER A 58 9.91 5.89 -6.72
N ALA A 59 9.69 6.71 -7.75
CA ALA A 59 9.10 6.26 -9.01
C ALA A 59 9.85 5.07 -9.67
N SER A 60 11.18 5.00 -9.53
CA SER A 60 11.96 3.87 -10.04
C SER A 60 11.68 2.57 -9.28
N GLN A 61 11.55 2.65 -7.95
CA GLN A 61 11.19 1.50 -7.12
C GLN A 61 9.75 1.04 -7.41
N GLN A 62 8.81 1.98 -7.55
CA GLN A 62 7.43 1.67 -7.92
C GLN A 62 7.37 0.88 -9.24
N ASN A 63 8.11 1.35 -10.26
CA ASN A 63 8.16 0.70 -11.57
C ASN A 63 8.82 -0.69 -11.52
N ALA A 64 9.89 -0.85 -10.73
CA ALA A 64 10.53 -2.15 -10.56
C ALA A 64 9.59 -3.18 -9.90
N VAL A 65 8.82 -2.76 -8.89
CA VAL A 65 7.82 -3.62 -8.23
C VAL A 65 6.71 -4.01 -9.20
N LEU A 66 6.16 -3.05 -9.96
CA LEU A 66 5.11 -3.32 -10.95
C LEU A 66 5.56 -4.35 -11.99
N LYS A 67 6.72 -4.14 -12.64
CA LYS A 67 7.28 -5.09 -13.61
C LYS A 67 7.47 -6.50 -13.03
N THR A 68 7.94 -6.57 -11.78
CA THR A 68 8.15 -7.86 -11.09
C THR A 68 6.82 -8.54 -10.72
N SER A 69 5.76 -7.76 -10.47
CA SER A 69 4.43 -8.29 -10.19
C SER A 69 3.72 -8.79 -11.45
N GLU A 70 3.89 -8.12 -12.59
CA GLU A 70 3.36 -8.54 -13.89
C GLU A 70 4.00 -9.85 -14.35
N ASN A 71 5.32 -10.00 -14.21
CA ASN A 71 6.05 -11.23 -14.57
C ASN A 71 5.68 -12.46 -13.72
N ARG A 72 5.00 -12.27 -12.58
CA ARG A 72 4.54 -13.38 -11.72
C ARG A 72 3.09 -13.78 -11.96
N GLN A 73 2.35 -12.99 -12.73
CA GLN A 73 0.95 -13.24 -13.05
C GLN A 73 0.75 -13.80 -14.47
N GLY A 74 1.80 -13.81 -15.30
CA GLY A 74 1.86 -14.53 -16.58
C GLY A 74 2.59 -15.86 -16.44
#